data_AF-A0AAW0A5W4-F1
#
_entry.id   AF-A0AAW0A5W4-F1
#
_cell.length_a   1.000
_cell.length_b   1.000
_cell.length_c   1.000
_cell.angle_alpha   90.00
_cell.angle_beta   90.00
_cell.angle_gamma   90.00
#
_symmetry.space_group_name_H-M   'P 1'
#
loop_
_entity.id
_entity.type
_entity.pdbx_description
1 polymer ?
#
loop_
_entity_poly.entity_id
_entity_poly.type
_entity_poly.pdbx_seq_one_letter_code
_entity_poly.pdbx_strand_id
1 'polypeptide(L)'
;SDAARALVHSLHRAERVQDMSAQLFDLCDPDIVRDIWKKSGVKIEIFHDVSKLKHCSTAYLLNPRVKSERMIVVYSAATAMHVVRLQWENWRDLIEQVHALGAPFDIVVKIPGFVSSSYQPGLHRCNSLGVRPEDYKPDKHDLERYLNILERFLLSPRGRLALQAGGVVARLARLIIPDSHLELTAEDVDVDTAEGHFRQGNTSVLFHRLTHAEEDLILGVYSIKMNQLNPMDPSGHQEKRVSWWPQAGAFFRSGLNVGWWTSDCERWFQEIMGEFRDGKAVVLNNSRWTRRLRGFNTS
;
A
#
# COMPACT_ATOMS: atom_id res chain seq x y z
N SER A 1 -18.87 -5.18 32.92
CA SER A 1 -20.17 -4.52 33.18
C SER A 1 -21.07 -4.75 31.98
N ASP A 2 -22.38 -4.61 32.13
CA ASP A 2 -23.34 -4.75 31.02
C ASP A 2 -23.07 -3.75 29.89
N ALA A 3 -22.48 -2.59 30.22
CA ALA A 3 -21.99 -1.62 29.24
C ALA A 3 -20.89 -2.19 28.31
N ALA A 4 -19.93 -2.96 28.84
CA ALA A 4 -18.87 -3.56 28.04
C ALA A 4 -19.40 -4.68 27.12
N ARG A 5 -20.39 -5.46 27.58
CA ARG A 5 -21.05 -6.46 26.73
C ARG A 5 -21.89 -5.81 25.63
N ALA A 6 -22.64 -4.75 25.95
CA ALA A 6 -23.39 -3.98 24.97
C ALA A 6 -22.48 -3.37 23.88
N LEU A 7 -21.29 -2.87 24.28
CA LEU A 7 -20.28 -2.31 23.38
C LEU A 7 -19.70 -3.37 22.40
N VAL A 8 -19.33 -4.54 22.92
CA VAL A 8 -18.84 -5.66 22.09
C VAL A 8 -19.94 -6.17 21.16
N HIS A 9 -21.19 -6.19 21.64
CA HIS A 9 -22.33 -6.61 20.83
C HIS A 9 -22.69 -5.60 19.73
N SER A 10 -22.44 -4.29 19.93
CA SER A 10 -22.59 -3.26 18.89
C SER A 10 -21.45 -3.31 17.86
N LEU A 11 -20.22 -3.60 18.30
CA LEU A 11 -19.07 -3.74 17.40
C LEU A 11 -19.24 -4.90 16.41
N HIS A 12 -19.81 -6.03 16.85
CA HIS A 12 -20.06 -7.19 15.99
C HIS A 12 -21.24 -7.03 15.02
N ARG A 13 -22.06 -5.98 15.16
CA ARG A 13 -23.22 -5.72 14.29
C ARG A 13 -23.06 -4.52 13.37
N ALA A 14 -21.95 -3.79 13.48
CA ALA A 14 -21.69 -2.63 12.62
C ALA A 14 -21.21 -3.10 11.23
N GLU A 15 -22.00 -2.83 10.19
CA GLU A 15 -21.64 -3.13 8.79
C GLU A 15 -20.92 -1.96 8.13
N ARG A 16 -21.10 -0.74 8.67
CA ARG A 16 -20.49 0.52 8.21
C ARG A 16 -19.89 1.28 9.39
N VAL A 17 -18.94 2.16 9.06
CA VAL A 17 -18.31 3.06 10.04
C VAL A 17 -19.31 3.96 10.76
N GLN A 18 -20.42 4.34 10.10
CA GLN A 18 -21.49 5.13 10.72
C GLN A 18 -22.33 4.34 11.74
N ASP A 19 -22.23 3.01 11.74
CA ASP A 19 -23.00 2.15 12.66
C ASP A 19 -22.31 1.99 14.02
N MET A 20 -21.08 2.50 14.15
CA MET A 20 -20.32 2.51 15.39
C MET A 20 -20.64 3.75 16.24
N SER A 21 -20.74 3.58 17.56
CA SER A 21 -20.93 4.71 18.50
C SER A 21 -19.83 5.77 18.32
N ALA A 22 -20.21 7.05 18.24
CA ALA A 22 -19.27 8.16 18.15
C ALA A 22 -18.25 8.20 19.29
N GLN A 23 -18.60 7.65 20.46
CA GLN A 23 -17.71 7.52 21.63
C GLN A 23 -16.58 6.49 21.44
N LEU A 24 -16.69 5.60 20.44
CA LEU A 24 -15.65 4.65 20.05
C LEU A 24 -14.71 5.22 18.97
N PHE A 25 -15.08 6.33 18.36
CA PHE A 25 -14.30 7.04 17.34
C PHE A 25 -13.71 8.32 17.90
N ASP A 26 -12.53 8.21 18.50
CA ASP A 26 -11.70 9.35 18.91
C ASP A 26 -11.44 10.35 17.77
N LEU A 27 -11.63 9.98 16.50
CA LEU A 27 -11.41 10.84 15.31
C LEU A 27 -12.64 11.57 14.77
N CYS A 28 -13.85 11.21 15.21
CA CYS A 28 -15.09 11.84 14.75
C CYS A 28 -15.61 12.89 15.75
N ASP A 29 -15.11 12.89 16.98
CA ASP A 29 -15.41 13.90 18.00
C ASP A 29 -14.44 15.09 17.86
N PRO A 30 -14.91 16.28 17.42
CA PRO A 30 -14.05 17.43 17.18
C PRO A 30 -13.24 17.88 18.40
N ASP A 31 -13.72 17.65 19.62
CA ASP A 31 -13.09 18.13 20.85
C ASP A 31 -11.97 17.19 21.32
N ILE A 32 -12.22 15.87 21.30
CA ILE A 32 -11.17 14.85 21.56
C ILE A 32 -10.04 15.01 20.55
N VAL A 33 -10.44 15.11 19.29
CA VAL A 33 -9.54 15.35 18.17
C VAL A 33 -8.71 16.63 18.41
N ARG A 34 -9.33 17.74 18.84
CA ARG A 34 -8.66 19.01 19.11
C ARG A 34 -7.65 18.95 20.26
N ASP A 35 -7.93 18.18 21.30
CA ASP A 35 -7.01 18.01 22.43
C ASP A 35 -5.84 17.08 22.09
N ILE A 36 -6.11 16.00 21.36
CA ILE A 36 -5.06 15.15 20.78
C ILE A 36 -4.18 15.98 19.82
N TRP A 37 -4.79 16.82 18.97
CA TRP A 37 -4.09 17.72 18.03
C TRP A 37 -3.16 18.72 18.71
N LYS A 38 -3.58 19.27 19.86
CA LYS A 38 -2.75 20.22 20.62
C LYS A 38 -1.51 19.55 21.19
N LYS A 39 -1.64 18.30 21.65
CA LYS A 39 -0.55 17.55 22.28
C LYS A 39 0.43 16.95 21.28
N SER A 40 -0.04 16.47 20.13
CA SER A 40 0.78 15.79 19.13
C SER A 40 1.46 16.72 18.12
N GLY A 41 1.03 17.98 18.01
CA GLY A 41 1.59 18.90 17.02
C GLY A 41 1.18 18.59 15.58
N VAL A 42 0.16 17.74 15.37
CA VAL A 42 -0.33 17.32 14.04
C VAL A 42 -1.76 17.79 13.83
N LYS A 43 -2.05 18.38 12.67
CA LYS A 43 -3.40 18.64 12.20
C LYS A 43 -3.83 17.48 11.30
N ILE A 44 -4.97 16.85 11.60
CA ILE A 44 -5.53 15.80 10.75
C ILE A 44 -6.63 16.41 9.89
N GLU A 45 -6.58 16.16 8.59
CA GLU A 45 -7.65 16.50 7.66
C GLU A 45 -8.21 15.21 7.06
N ILE A 46 -9.54 15.08 7.05
CA ILE A 46 -10.23 13.89 6.56
C ILE A 46 -10.72 14.16 5.14
N PHE A 47 -10.41 13.23 4.24
CA PHE A 47 -10.81 13.26 2.84
C PHE A 47 -11.77 12.10 2.58
N HIS A 48 -12.96 12.41 2.08
CA HIS A 48 -13.95 11.43 1.65
C HIS A 48 -13.89 11.22 0.13
N ASP A 49 -14.48 10.12 -0.35
CA ASP A 49 -14.57 9.75 -1.78
C ASP A 49 -13.23 9.59 -2.50
N VAL A 50 -12.22 9.13 -1.76
CA VAL A 50 -10.88 8.78 -2.29
C VAL A 50 -10.82 7.36 -2.89
N SER A 51 -11.95 6.85 -3.39
CA SER A 51 -12.09 5.46 -3.88
C SER A 51 -11.10 5.10 -4.99
N LYS A 52 -10.61 6.10 -5.72
CA LYS A 52 -9.58 5.96 -6.77
C LYS A 52 -8.18 5.67 -6.23
N LEU A 53 -7.92 5.81 -4.92
CA LEU A 53 -6.57 5.73 -4.36
C LEU A 53 -6.15 4.32 -3.93
N LYS A 54 -6.91 3.63 -3.05
CA LYS A 54 -6.52 2.30 -2.51
C LYS A 54 -7.72 1.43 -2.12
N HIS A 55 -8.82 1.46 -2.89
CA HIS A 55 -10.08 0.80 -2.54
C HIS A 55 -10.68 1.25 -1.18
N CYS A 56 -10.28 2.43 -0.71
CA CYS A 56 -10.73 3.05 0.52
C CYS A 56 -11.68 4.21 0.22
N SER A 57 -12.74 4.38 1.01
CA SER A 57 -13.65 5.52 0.89
C SER A 57 -13.12 6.78 1.59
N THR A 58 -12.17 6.62 2.51
CA THR A 58 -11.66 7.70 3.36
C THR A 58 -10.14 7.66 3.44
N ALA A 59 -9.51 8.83 3.43
CA ALA A 59 -8.08 9.02 3.70
C ALA A 59 -7.87 10.12 4.75
N TYR A 60 -6.76 10.02 5.47
CA TYR A 60 -6.42 10.90 6.59
C TYR A 60 -5.09 11.55 6.30
N LEU A 61 -5.11 12.86 6.09
CA LEU A 61 -3.91 13.65 5.90
C LEU A 61 -3.38 14.12 7.25
N LEU A 62 -2.16 13.75 7.55
CA LEU A 62 -1.40 14.14 8.72
C LEU A 62 -0.50 15.32 8.33
N ASN A 63 -0.84 16.51 8.84
CA ASN A 63 -0.15 17.75 8.55
C ASN A 63 0.66 18.21 9.79
N PRO A 64 2.00 18.10 9.75
CA PRO A 64 2.87 18.67 10.78
C PRO A 64 2.58 20.17 11.00
N ARG A 65 2.46 20.62 12.26
CA ARG A 65 2.28 22.06 12.54
C ARG A 65 3.53 22.89 12.29
N VAL A 66 4.71 22.26 12.30
CA VAL A 66 5.93 22.88 11.79
C VAL A 66 5.73 23.11 10.29
N LYS A 67 5.98 24.33 9.80
CA LYS A 67 5.88 24.63 8.35
C LYS A 67 6.77 23.67 7.57
N SER A 68 6.15 22.62 7.06
CA SER A 68 6.72 21.62 6.16
C SER A 68 5.82 21.61 4.94
N GLU A 69 6.42 21.66 3.75
CA GLU A 69 5.68 21.44 2.51
C GLU A 69 5.18 19.98 2.41
N ARG A 70 5.79 19.08 3.18
CA ARG A 70 5.56 17.64 3.17
C ARG A 70 4.56 17.22 4.24
N MET A 71 3.60 16.41 3.84
CA MET A 71 2.58 15.80 4.69
C MET A 71 2.48 14.30 4.38
N ILE A 72 1.81 13.55 5.24
CA ILE A 72 1.56 12.12 5.01
C ILE A 72 0.07 11.88 4.87
N VAL A 73 -0.33 11.05 3.91
CA VAL A 73 -1.67 10.49 3.84
C VAL A 73 -1.64 9.03 4.25
N VAL A 74 -2.54 8.65 5.14
CA VAL A 74 -2.80 7.25 5.51
C VAL A 74 -4.24 6.86 5.19
N TYR A 75 -4.46 5.57 4.97
CA TYR A 75 -5.72 5.05 4.41
C TYR A 75 -6.61 4.33 5.42
N SER A 76 -6.27 4.39 6.70
CA SER A 76 -7.10 3.83 7.76
C SER A 76 -7.11 4.76 8.99
N ALA A 77 -8.27 4.84 9.65
CA ALA A 77 -8.42 5.56 10.91
C ALA A 77 -7.47 5.03 11.99
N ALA A 78 -7.26 3.71 12.00
CA ALA A 78 -6.44 3.05 12.99
C ALA A 78 -4.95 3.40 12.82
N THR A 79 -4.45 3.44 11.57
CA THR A 79 -3.10 3.93 11.27
C THR A 79 -2.96 5.40 11.67
N ALA A 80 -3.93 6.25 11.30
CA ALA A 80 -3.91 7.68 11.66
C ALA A 80 -3.82 7.87 13.18
N MET A 81 -4.66 7.16 13.95
CA MET A 81 -4.64 7.23 15.42
C MET A 81 -3.35 6.70 16.02
N HIS A 82 -2.82 5.61 15.47
CA HIS A 82 -1.56 5.05 15.96
C HIS A 82 -0.42 6.05 15.80
N VAL A 83 -0.26 6.62 14.61
CA VAL A 83 0.77 7.62 14.30
C VAL A 83 0.67 8.85 15.21
N VAL A 84 -0.54 9.32 15.48
CA VAL A 84 -0.77 10.49 16.33
C VAL A 84 -0.44 10.20 17.80
N ARG A 85 -0.61 8.95 18.24
CA ARG A 85 -0.32 8.53 19.61
C ARG A 85 1.17 8.25 19.86
N LEU A 86 1.93 7.91 18.81
CA LEU A 86 3.33 7.50 18.97
C LEU A 86 4.28 8.61 19.44
N GLN A 87 3.87 9.88 19.44
CA GLN A 87 4.70 11.05 19.76
C GLN A 87 6.06 11.03 19.06
N TRP A 88 6.15 11.69 17.92
CA TRP A 88 7.37 11.75 17.12
C TRP A 88 8.07 13.11 17.28
N GLU A 89 9.41 13.10 17.28
CA GLU A 89 10.20 14.32 17.51
C GLU A 89 10.42 15.14 16.23
N ASN A 90 10.52 14.45 15.09
CA ASN A 90 10.80 15.06 13.80
C ASN A 90 10.22 14.22 12.65
N TRP A 91 10.31 14.75 11.42
CA TRP A 91 9.77 14.10 10.22
C TRP A 91 10.37 12.72 9.95
N ARG A 92 11.67 12.54 10.20
CA ARG A 92 12.36 11.26 9.99
C ARG A 92 11.79 10.19 10.93
N ASP A 93 11.67 10.50 12.21
CA ASP A 93 11.10 9.62 13.22
C ASP A 93 9.66 9.18 12.85
N LEU A 94 8.82 10.13 12.41
CA LEU A 94 7.49 9.83 11.88
C LEU A 94 7.53 8.82 10.71
N ILE A 95 8.40 9.03 9.73
CA ILE A 95 8.51 8.17 8.56
C ILE A 95 9.02 6.78 8.93
N GLU A 96 10.03 6.68 9.79
CA GLU A 96 10.56 5.42 10.30
C GLU A 96 9.47 4.63 11.03
N GLN A 97 8.67 5.29 11.89
CA GLN A 97 7.56 4.66 12.60
C GLN A 97 6.48 4.13 11.65
N VAL A 98 6.08 4.92 10.63
CA VAL A 98 5.09 4.47 9.64
C VAL A 98 5.63 3.30 8.80
N HIS A 99 6.91 3.34 8.42
CA HIS A 99 7.55 2.22 7.73
C HIS A 99 7.60 0.94 8.58
N ALA A 100 7.88 1.07 9.88
CA ALA A 100 7.92 -0.04 10.82
C ALA A 100 6.54 -0.72 10.97
N LEU A 101 5.45 0.06 10.93
CA LEU A 101 4.09 -0.49 10.91
C LEU A 101 3.80 -1.30 9.65
N GLY A 102 4.46 -0.98 8.54
CA GLY A 102 4.16 -1.56 7.22
C GLY A 102 2.75 -1.25 6.73
N ALA A 103 2.14 -0.18 7.24
CA ALA A 103 0.88 0.35 6.76
C ALA A 103 1.08 1.08 5.42
N PRO A 104 0.08 1.09 4.52
CA PRO A 104 0.12 1.90 3.33
C PRO A 104 0.00 3.39 3.68
N PHE A 105 0.87 4.20 3.09
CA PHE A 105 0.81 5.66 3.18
C PHE A 105 1.30 6.29 1.89
N ASP A 106 1.15 7.60 1.74
CA ASP A 106 1.87 8.36 0.71
C ASP A 106 2.40 9.66 1.30
N ILE A 107 3.61 10.04 0.91
CA ILE A 107 4.14 11.38 1.17
C ILE A 107 3.55 12.32 0.12
N VAL A 108 2.95 13.42 0.58
CA VAL A 108 2.19 14.32 -0.28
C VAL A 108 2.63 15.77 -0.13
N VAL A 109 2.36 16.55 -1.17
CA VAL A 109 2.42 18.02 -1.17
C VAL A 109 1.04 18.59 -1.48
N LYS A 110 0.72 19.74 -0.87
CA LYS A 110 -0.50 20.49 -1.17
C LYS A 110 -0.20 21.67 -2.07
N ILE A 111 -0.98 21.79 -3.14
CA ILE A 111 -0.90 22.91 -4.07
C ILE A 111 -2.25 23.65 -4.08
N PRO A 112 -2.28 24.92 -3.62
CA PRO A 112 -3.47 25.77 -3.72
C PRO A 112 -3.78 26.14 -5.17
N GLY A 113 -5.06 26.16 -5.55
CA GLY A 113 -5.52 26.73 -6.83
C GLY A 113 -5.24 25.88 -8.08
N PHE A 114 -4.69 24.68 -7.95
CA PHE A 114 -4.46 23.79 -9.08
C PHE A 114 -5.78 23.17 -9.58
N VAL A 115 -6.18 23.51 -10.82
CA VAL A 115 -7.34 22.94 -11.51
C VAL A 115 -6.86 21.92 -12.54
N SER A 116 -7.18 20.65 -12.28
CA SER A 116 -6.74 19.46 -13.03
C SER A 116 -7.39 19.31 -14.42
N SER A 117 -7.27 20.29 -15.30
CA SER A 117 -7.71 20.11 -16.71
C SER A 117 -6.64 19.45 -17.59
N SER A 118 -5.37 19.41 -17.18
CA SER A 118 -4.25 18.95 -18.02
C SER A 118 -3.26 17.99 -17.34
N TYR A 119 -3.60 17.45 -16.16
CA TYR A 119 -2.73 16.49 -15.47
C TYR A 119 -2.54 15.22 -16.31
N GLN A 120 -1.29 14.91 -16.64
CA GLN A 120 -0.88 13.67 -17.31
C GLN A 120 0.07 12.94 -16.35
N PRO A 121 -0.25 11.71 -15.91
CA PRO A 121 0.68 10.94 -15.10
C PRO A 121 2.03 10.78 -15.80
N GLY A 122 3.12 10.90 -15.06
CA GLY A 122 4.46 10.65 -15.57
C GLY A 122 4.54 9.27 -16.26
N LEU A 123 4.99 9.25 -17.52
CA LEU A 123 5.21 8.01 -18.27
C LEU A 123 6.53 7.35 -17.83
N HIS A 124 6.46 6.55 -16.77
CA HIS A 124 7.60 5.75 -16.32
C HIS A 124 7.64 4.41 -17.05
N ARG A 125 8.78 4.12 -17.69
CA ARG A 125 9.02 2.81 -18.30
C ARG A 125 9.58 1.87 -17.25
N CYS A 126 8.80 0.88 -16.86
CA CYS A 126 9.26 -0.27 -16.08
C CYS A 126 9.42 -1.47 -17.01
N ASN A 127 10.60 -2.09 -17.00
CA ASN A 127 10.81 -3.36 -17.68
C ASN A 127 10.18 -4.47 -16.81
N SER A 128 8.97 -4.89 -17.14
CA SER A 128 8.34 -6.05 -16.51
C SER A 128 9.15 -7.33 -16.80
N LEU A 129 8.80 -8.44 -16.15
CA LEU A 129 9.40 -9.75 -16.47
C LEU A 129 9.01 -10.27 -17.87
N GLY A 130 8.21 -9.50 -18.62
CA GLY A 130 7.85 -9.74 -20.00
C GLY A 130 6.76 -10.78 -20.20
N VAL A 131 6.36 -10.92 -21.47
CA VAL A 131 5.42 -11.93 -21.93
C VAL A 131 6.19 -13.20 -22.32
N ARG A 132 5.69 -14.35 -21.91
CA ARG A 132 6.33 -15.67 -22.05
C ARG A 132 5.46 -16.62 -22.89
N PRO A 133 6.07 -17.60 -23.59
CA PRO A 133 5.34 -18.65 -24.32
C PRO A 133 4.42 -19.47 -23.40
N GLU A 134 3.40 -20.11 -23.97
CA GLU A 134 2.34 -20.82 -23.22
C GLU A 134 2.85 -21.93 -22.29
N ASP A 135 3.88 -22.65 -22.72
CA ASP A 135 4.48 -23.77 -22.00
C ASP A 135 5.54 -23.35 -20.98
N TYR A 136 5.83 -22.05 -20.89
CA TYR A 136 6.84 -21.51 -19.99
C TYR A 136 6.47 -21.74 -18.53
N LYS A 137 7.41 -22.33 -17.79
CA LYS A 137 7.30 -22.60 -16.36
C LYS A 137 8.51 -22.00 -15.66
N PRO A 138 8.34 -20.87 -14.94
CA PRO A 138 9.42 -20.28 -14.17
C PRO A 138 10.05 -21.32 -13.24
N ASP A 139 11.37 -21.44 -13.32
CA ASP A 139 12.16 -22.36 -12.52
C ASP A 139 13.04 -21.63 -11.50
N LYS A 140 14.01 -22.34 -10.92
CA LYS A 140 14.95 -21.77 -9.95
C LYS A 140 15.84 -20.67 -10.57
N HIS A 141 16.27 -20.83 -11.81
CA HIS A 141 17.08 -19.82 -12.50
C HIS A 141 16.26 -18.56 -12.77
N ASP A 142 14.97 -18.72 -13.11
CA ASP A 142 14.05 -17.60 -13.24
C ASP A 142 13.81 -16.87 -11.91
N LEU A 143 13.73 -17.60 -10.79
CA LEU A 143 13.67 -17.02 -9.45
C LEU A 143 14.92 -16.19 -9.14
N GLU A 144 16.11 -16.74 -9.35
CA GLU A 144 17.39 -16.03 -9.16
C GLU A 144 17.47 -14.77 -10.03
N ARG A 145 17.07 -14.88 -11.29
CA ARG A 145 17.02 -13.74 -12.21
C ARG A 145 16.03 -12.68 -11.73
N TYR A 146 14.83 -13.08 -11.31
CA TYR A 146 13.84 -12.17 -10.75
C TYR A 146 14.38 -11.44 -9.51
N LEU A 147 15.01 -12.14 -8.56
CA LEU A 147 15.56 -11.53 -7.35
C LEU A 147 16.65 -10.50 -7.67
N ASN A 148 17.52 -10.77 -8.66
CA ASN A 148 18.51 -9.80 -9.14
C ASN A 148 17.87 -8.54 -9.77
N ILE A 149 16.77 -8.70 -10.52
CA ILE A 149 16.04 -7.57 -11.11
C ILE A 149 15.30 -6.79 -10.02
N LEU A 150 14.67 -7.48 -9.08
CA LEU A 150 13.98 -6.92 -7.93
C LEU A 150 14.93 -6.05 -7.10
N GLU A 151 16.09 -6.58 -6.74
CA GLU A 151 17.09 -5.86 -5.95
C GLU A 151 17.53 -4.57 -6.65
N ARG A 152 17.89 -4.67 -7.93
CA ARG A 152 18.27 -3.50 -8.74
C ARG A 152 17.16 -2.45 -8.81
N PHE A 153 15.91 -2.90 -8.98
CA PHE A 153 14.78 -1.98 -9.03
C PHE A 153 14.55 -1.30 -7.68
N LEU A 154 14.49 -2.04 -6.58
CA LEU A 154 14.23 -1.51 -5.24
C LEU A 154 15.31 -0.54 -4.75
N LEU A 155 16.57 -0.73 -5.17
CA LEU A 155 17.66 0.21 -4.87
C LEU A 155 17.62 1.50 -5.71
N SER A 156 16.82 1.53 -6.79
CA SER A 156 16.61 2.75 -7.58
C SER A 156 15.71 3.77 -6.87
N PRO A 157 15.76 5.07 -7.23
CA PRO A 157 14.88 6.08 -6.64
C PRO A 157 13.38 5.74 -6.75
N ARG A 158 12.93 5.18 -7.89
CA ARG A 158 11.54 4.72 -8.08
C ARG A 158 11.21 3.53 -7.18
N GLY A 159 12.11 2.57 -7.07
CA GLY A 159 11.92 1.39 -6.23
C GLY A 159 11.67 1.70 -4.77
N ARG A 160 12.21 2.80 -4.25
CA ARG A 160 11.97 3.23 -2.86
C ARG A 160 10.49 3.57 -2.59
N LEU A 161 9.70 3.92 -3.60
CA LEU A 161 8.25 4.12 -3.46
C LEU A 161 7.54 2.83 -2.98
N ALA A 162 8.14 1.66 -3.17
CA ALA A 162 7.64 0.39 -2.63
C ALA A 162 7.49 0.40 -1.10
N LEU A 163 8.29 1.20 -0.38
CA LEU A 163 8.18 1.33 1.06
C LEU A 163 6.85 1.97 1.51
N GLN A 164 6.18 2.72 0.63
CA GLN A 164 4.89 3.40 0.86
C GLN A 164 3.68 2.51 0.52
N ALA A 165 3.88 1.42 -0.24
CA ALA A 165 2.81 0.58 -0.74
C ALA A 165 2.05 -0.19 0.36
N GLY A 166 2.70 -0.43 1.50
CA GLY A 166 2.22 -1.32 2.56
C GLY A 166 2.30 -2.80 2.18
N GLY A 167 1.88 -3.68 3.10
CA GLY A 167 1.73 -5.12 2.84
C GLY A 167 3.01 -5.80 2.32
N VAL A 168 2.85 -6.75 1.40
CA VAL A 168 3.95 -7.56 0.85
C VAL A 168 4.97 -6.73 0.10
N VAL A 169 4.51 -5.73 -0.68
CA VAL A 169 5.38 -4.84 -1.47
C VAL A 169 6.32 -4.06 -0.55
N ALA A 170 5.79 -3.43 0.50
CA ALA A 170 6.63 -2.72 1.47
C ALA A 170 7.52 -3.66 2.28
N ARG A 171 7.06 -4.88 2.59
CA ARG A 171 7.90 -5.86 3.30
C ARG A 171 9.09 -6.31 2.47
N LEU A 172 8.91 -6.53 1.17
CA LEU A 172 10.00 -6.84 0.23
C LEU A 172 10.97 -5.67 0.11
N ALA A 173 10.45 -4.45 0.00
CA ALA A 173 11.25 -3.24 -0.02
C ALA A 173 12.14 -3.14 1.23
N ARG A 174 11.59 -3.32 2.44
CA ARG A 174 12.36 -3.32 3.70
C ARG A 174 13.39 -4.44 3.83
N LEU A 175 13.28 -5.52 3.04
CA LEU A 175 14.29 -6.59 3.06
C LEU A 175 15.58 -6.17 2.33
N ILE A 176 15.46 -5.28 1.34
CA ILE A 176 16.52 -4.95 0.39
C ILE A 176 17.03 -3.52 0.59
N ILE A 177 16.13 -2.57 0.84
CA ILE A 177 16.47 -1.16 0.98
C ILE A 177 17.05 -0.93 2.37
N PRO A 178 18.29 -0.43 2.48
CA PRO A 178 18.91 -0.11 3.77
C PRO A 178 18.17 1.00 4.51
N ASP A 179 18.24 1.00 5.84
CA ASP A 179 17.61 2.02 6.69
C ASP A 179 18.06 3.45 6.35
N SER A 180 19.32 3.60 5.90
CA SER A 180 19.87 4.88 5.43
C SER A 180 19.14 5.48 4.22
N HIS A 181 18.31 4.69 3.52
CA HIS A 181 17.53 5.10 2.37
C HIS A 181 16.01 5.17 2.66
N LEU A 182 15.59 4.96 3.91
CA LEU A 182 14.21 5.17 4.36
C LEU A 182 13.80 6.63 4.35
N GLU A 183 14.78 7.54 4.35
CA GLU A 183 14.56 8.90 3.88
C GLU A 183 14.27 8.89 2.38
N LEU A 184 13.02 8.54 2.07
CA LEU A 184 12.39 8.99 0.85
C LEU A 184 12.43 10.51 0.90
N THR A 185 13.41 11.09 0.22
CA THR A 185 13.40 12.51 -0.08
C THR A 185 12.15 12.72 -0.92
N ALA A 186 11.16 13.42 -0.35
CA ALA A 186 10.09 14.03 -1.12
C ALA A 186 10.64 15.24 -1.89
N GLU A 187 11.78 15.02 -2.55
CA GLU A 187 12.32 15.89 -3.55
C GLU A 187 11.70 15.36 -4.85
N ASP A 188 11.02 16.27 -5.54
CA ASP A 188 10.44 16.11 -6.88
C ASP A 188 8.97 15.68 -6.99
N VAL A 189 8.14 15.69 -5.92
CA VAL A 189 6.67 15.65 -6.15
C VAL A 189 6.21 17.03 -6.60
N ASP A 190 5.98 17.20 -7.89
CA ASP A 190 5.36 18.39 -8.46
C ASP A 190 4.19 18.01 -9.40
N VAL A 191 3.61 19.01 -10.04
CA VAL A 191 2.46 18.84 -10.94
C VAL A 191 2.79 17.95 -12.14
N ASP A 192 4.02 18.03 -12.64
CA ASP A 192 4.46 17.37 -13.86
C ASP A 192 4.93 15.93 -13.61
N THR A 193 5.33 15.63 -12.38
CA THR A 193 5.90 14.33 -12.02
C THR A 193 4.96 13.45 -11.20
N ALA A 194 3.95 14.00 -10.51
CA ALA A 194 3.07 13.20 -9.65
C ALA A 194 2.35 12.09 -10.45
N GLU A 195 2.15 10.91 -9.85
CA GLU A 195 1.35 9.81 -10.44
C GLU A 195 -0.03 9.68 -9.80
N GLY A 196 -0.27 10.37 -8.68
CA GLY A 196 -1.57 10.40 -8.04
C GLY A 196 -1.94 11.79 -7.52
N HIS A 197 -3.24 12.06 -7.56
CA HIS A 197 -3.80 13.26 -6.96
C HIS A 197 -5.20 13.03 -6.41
N PHE A 198 -5.59 13.86 -5.44
CA PHE A 198 -6.98 14.05 -5.05
C PHE A 198 -7.23 15.51 -4.67
N ARG A 199 -8.50 15.91 -4.67
CA ARG A 199 -8.92 17.30 -4.46
C ARG A 199 -9.86 17.43 -3.28
N GLN A 200 -9.71 18.51 -2.52
CA GLN A 200 -10.70 18.97 -1.56
C GLN A 200 -10.81 20.50 -1.65
N GLY A 201 -12.00 21.00 -1.98
CA GLY A 201 -12.20 22.43 -2.21
C GLY A 201 -11.28 22.95 -3.33
N ASN A 202 -10.53 24.02 -3.04
CA ASN A 202 -9.58 24.64 -3.96
C ASN A 202 -8.12 24.17 -3.76
N THR A 203 -7.93 23.00 -3.14
CA THR A 203 -6.62 22.43 -2.85
C THR A 203 -6.48 21.07 -3.51
N SER A 204 -5.37 20.88 -4.20
CA SER A 204 -4.97 19.61 -4.77
C SER A 204 -3.84 19.01 -3.93
N VAL A 205 -3.92 17.71 -3.69
CA VAL A 205 -2.91 16.92 -3.00
C VAL A 205 -2.26 16.00 -4.01
N LEU A 206 -0.94 16.10 -4.17
CA LEU A 206 -0.15 15.33 -5.14
C LEU A 206 0.82 14.40 -4.43
N PHE A 207 1.11 13.25 -5.04
CA PHE A 207 2.09 12.28 -4.52
C PHE A 207 2.66 11.37 -5.59
N HIS A 208 3.80 10.78 -5.26
CA HIS A 208 4.39 9.72 -6.06
C HIS A 208 3.87 8.34 -5.69
N ARG A 209 3.69 7.48 -6.71
CA ARG A 209 3.32 6.09 -6.49
C ARG A 209 3.90 5.15 -7.55
N LEU A 210 4.12 3.90 -7.14
CA LEU A 210 4.38 2.82 -8.07
C LEU A 210 3.24 2.68 -9.09
N THR A 211 3.62 2.51 -10.34
CA THR A 211 2.73 2.05 -11.40
C THR A 211 2.41 0.57 -11.23
N HIS A 212 1.32 0.08 -11.84
CA HIS A 212 0.98 -1.34 -11.81
C HIS A 212 2.09 -2.23 -12.39
N ALA A 213 2.82 -1.76 -13.41
CA ALA A 213 3.93 -2.51 -13.99
C ALA A 213 5.12 -2.65 -13.02
N GLU A 214 5.34 -1.66 -12.15
CA GLU A 214 6.36 -1.71 -11.10
C GLU A 214 5.93 -2.60 -9.94
N GLU A 215 4.67 -2.53 -9.52
CA GLU A 215 4.11 -3.48 -8.54
C GLU A 215 4.21 -4.93 -9.05
N ASP A 216 3.88 -5.17 -10.31
CA ASP A 216 4.01 -6.47 -10.96
C ASP A 216 5.46 -6.96 -10.98
N LEU A 217 6.40 -6.07 -11.28
CA LEU A 217 7.82 -6.38 -11.22
C LEU A 217 8.22 -6.79 -9.81
N ILE A 218 7.84 -6.01 -8.80
CA ILE A 218 8.17 -6.29 -7.39
C ILE A 218 7.61 -7.64 -6.97
N LEU A 219 6.38 -7.95 -7.35
CA LEU A 219 5.70 -9.19 -7.00
C LEU A 219 6.14 -10.40 -7.84
N GLY A 220 7.03 -10.19 -8.82
CA GLY A 220 7.58 -11.22 -9.67
C GLY A 220 6.55 -11.81 -10.62
N VAL A 221 5.73 -10.97 -11.24
CA VAL A 221 4.64 -11.39 -12.15
C VAL A 221 5.19 -11.71 -13.54
N TYR A 222 4.86 -12.90 -14.05
CA TYR A 222 5.03 -13.29 -15.45
C TYR A 222 3.67 -13.30 -16.14
N SER A 223 3.64 -12.74 -17.35
CA SER A 223 2.53 -12.91 -18.31
C SER A 223 2.84 -14.09 -19.22
N ILE A 224 1.99 -15.11 -19.23
CA ILE A 224 2.14 -16.30 -20.08
C ILE A 224 1.03 -16.27 -21.14
N LYS A 225 1.38 -16.32 -22.43
CA LYS A 225 0.40 -16.35 -23.53
C LYS A 225 -0.46 -17.61 -23.41
N MET A 226 -1.76 -17.47 -23.69
CA MET A 226 -2.67 -18.61 -23.81
C MET A 226 -3.01 -18.81 -25.28
N ASN A 227 -3.10 -20.05 -25.73
CA ASN A 227 -3.53 -20.35 -27.10
C ASN A 227 -5.03 -20.15 -27.36
N GLN A 228 -5.79 -19.69 -26.35
CA GLN A 228 -7.21 -19.39 -26.48
C GLN A 228 -7.39 -17.91 -26.83
N LEU A 229 -8.11 -17.65 -27.93
CA LEU A 229 -8.49 -16.30 -28.30
C LEU A 229 -9.54 -15.78 -27.31
N ASN A 230 -9.33 -14.59 -26.75
CA ASN A 230 -10.39 -13.91 -25.99
C ASN A 230 -11.39 -13.29 -26.99
N PRO A 231 -12.65 -13.77 -27.07
CA PRO A 231 -13.62 -13.25 -28.04
C PRO A 231 -14.00 -11.78 -27.79
N MET A 232 -13.68 -11.26 -26.60
CA MET A 232 -13.97 -9.89 -26.16
C MET A 232 -12.76 -8.94 -26.29
N ASP A 233 -11.60 -9.45 -26.71
CA ASP A 233 -10.41 -8.64 -27.00
C ASP A 233 -10.18 -8.61 -28.52
N PRO A 234 -10.21 -7.44 -29.19
CA PRO A 234 -9.97 -7.32 -30.62
C PRO A 234 -8.59 -7.83 -31.06
N SER A 235 -7.62 -7.90 -30.14
CA SER A 235 -6.29 -8.47 -30.38
C SER A 235 -6.26 -9.99 -30.22
N GLY A 236 -7.29 -10.59 -29.61
CA GLY A 236 -7.41 -12.02 -29.35
C GLY A 236 -6.45 -12.56 -28.28
N HIS A 237 -5.52 -11.77 -27.75
CA HIS A 237 -4.50 -12.28 -26.84
C HIS A 237 -5.05 -12.47 -25.42
N GLN A 238 -5.14 -13.71 -24.95
CA GLN A 238 -5.38 -13.99 -23.54
C GLN A 238 -4.04 -14.32 -22.85
N GLU A 239 -3.79 -13.69 -21.71
CA GLU A 239 -2.59 -13.95 -20.91
C GLU A 239 -2.96 -14.49 -19.53
N LYS A 240 -2.25 -15.53 -19.11
CA LYS A 240 -2.27 -16.04 -17.74
C LYS A 240 -1.18 -15.36 -16.94
N ARG A 241 -1.57 -14.77 -15.81
CA ARG A 241 -0.64 -14.13 -14.88
C ARG A 241 -0.29 -15.06 -13.72
N VAL A 242 1.00 -15.28 -13.51
CA VAL A 242 1.55 -16.05 -12.38
C VAL A 242 2.63 -15.23 -11.68
N SER A 243 2.84 -15.43 -10.38
CA SER A 243 3.78 -14.62 -9.61
C SER A 243 4.43 -15.37 -8.46
N TRP A 244 5.63 -14.93 -8.09
CA TRP A 244 6.39 -15.43 -6.92
C TRP A 244 5.80 -14.97 -5.59
N TRP A 245 5.12 -13.81 -5.58
CA TRP A 245 4.41 -13.25 -4.42
C TRP A 245 2.92 -13.06 -4.72
N PRO A 246 2.04 -13.03 -3.70
CA PRO A 246 0.62 -12.79 -3.95
C PRO A 246 0.40 -11.41 -4.55
N GLN A 247 -0.39 -11.38 -5.63
CA GLN A 247 -0.84 -10.12 -6.23
C GLN A 247 -1.64 -9.29 -5.23
N ALA A 248 -1.61 -7.96 -5.38
CA ALA A 248 -2.23 -7.02 -4.44
C ALA A 248 -3.67 -7.41 -4.08
N GLY A 249 -4.50 -7.79 -5.07
CA GLY A 249 -5.87 -8.22 -4.82
C GLY A 249 -6.02 -9.52 -4.01
N ALA A 250 -5.11 -10.48 -4.13
CA ALA A 250 -5.14 -11.71 -3.33
C ALA A 250 -4.80 -11.44 -1.87
N PHE A 251 -3.73 -10.68 -1.62
CA PHE A 251 -3.33 -10.31 -0.27
C PHE A 251 -4.35 -9.39 0.40
N PHE A 252 -4.83 -8.37 -0.32
CA PHE A 252 -5.79 -7.39 0.19
C PHE A 252 -7.09 -8.02 0.71
N ARG A 253 -7.57 -9.08 0.06
CA ARG A 253 -8.79 -9.82 0.45
C ARG A 253 -8.56 -10.92 1.48
N SER A 254 -7.30 -11.16 1.88
CA SER A 254 -6.99 -12.14 2.91
C SER A 254 -7.13 -11.50 4.30
N GLY A 255 -7.40 -12.31 5.33
CA GLY A 255 -7.43 -11.78 6.71
C GLY A 255 -6.04 -11.47 7.30
N LEU A 256 -4.95 -11.66 6.54
CA LEU A 256 -3.65 -11.06 6.87
C LEU A 256 -3.66 -9.54 6.65
N ASN A 257 -4.52 -9.02 5.76
CA ASN A 257 -4.60 -7.60 5.51
C ASN A 257 -5.53 -6.90 6.51
N VAL A 258 -4.99 -6.59 7.70
CA VAL A 258 -5.68 -5.78 8.72
C VAL A 258 -5.34 -4.28 8.63
N GLY A 259 -4.66 -3.85 7.56
CA GLY A 259 -4.23 -2.46 7.33
C GLY A 259 -2.80 -2.14 7.77
N TRP A 260 -2.10 -3.07 8.42
CA TRP A 260 -0.66 -2.98 8.74
C TRP A 260 -0.01 -4.37 8.76
N TRP A 261 1.30 -4.42 8.91
CA TRP A 261 2.07 -5.66 8.92
C TRP A 261 2.11 -6.29 10.32
N THR A 262 1.39 -7.39 10.53
CA THR A 262 1.31 -8.08 11.83
C THR A 262 2.35 -9.20 11.97
N SER A 263 2.44 -9.78 13.16
CA SER A 263 3.23 -10.99 13.41
C SER A 263 2.78 -12.18 12.56
N ASP A 264 1.49 -12.32 12.28
CA ASP A 264 0.97 -13.37 11.39
C ASP A 264 1.37 -13.12 9.93
N CYS A 265 1.39 -11.86 9.47
CA CYS A 265 1.97 -11.49 8.18
C CYS A 265 3.44 -11.89 8.09
N GLU A 266 4.23 -11.60 9.14
CA GLU A 266 5.65 -11.96 9.17
C GLU A 266 5.85 -13.47 9.20
N ARG A 267 5.08 -14.22 10.00
CA ARG A 267 5.15 -15.69 10.03
C ARG A 267 4.90 -16.27 8.64
N TRP A 268 3.82 -15.86 7.99
CA TRP A 268 3.49 -16.27 6.64
C TRP A 268 4.60 -15.89 5.63
N PHE A 269 5.14 -14.68 5.72
CA PHE A 269 6.22 -14.24 4.83
C PHE A 269 7.49 -15.08 5.00
N GLN A 270 7.87 -15.39 6.25
CA GLN A 270 9.03 -16.22 6.56
C GLN A 270 8.88 -17.66 6.07
N GLU A 271 7.65 -18.21 6.08
CA GLU A 271 7.36 -19.52 5.46
C GLU A 271 7.65 -19.51 3.95
N ILE A 272 7.20 -18.48 3.23
CA ILE A 272 7.50 -18.30 1.80
C ILE A 272 9.02 -18.15 1.57
N MET A 273 9.70 -17.36 2.40
CA MET A 273 11.15 -17.22 2.34
C MET A 273 11.89 -18.53 2.65
N GLY A 274 11.31 -19.41 3.47
CA GLY A 274 11.77 -20.78 3.68
C GLY A 274 11.69 -21.60 2.39
N GLU A 275 10.56 -21.55 1.68
CA GLU A 275 10.40 -22.24 0.39
C GLU A 275 11.38 -21.75 -0.68
N PHE A 276 11.69 -20.45 -0.69
CA PHE A 276 12.68 -19.88 -1.60
C PHE A 276 14.07 -20.47 -1.34
N ARG A 277 14.47 -20.54 -0.06
CA ARG A 277 15.76 -21.11 0.36
C ARG A 277 15.86 -22.62 0.08
N ASP A 278 14.77 -23.34 0.31
CA ASP A 278 14.68 -24.78 0.08
C ASP A 278 14.57 -25.17 -1.41
N GLY A 279 14.42 -24.20 -2.31
CA GLY A 279 14.17 -24.45 -3.74
C GLY A 279 12.79 -25.06 -4.03
N LYS A 280 11.83 -24.89 -3.11
CA LYS A 280 10.44 -25.38 -3.21
C LYS A 280 9.46 -24.31 -3.71
N ALA A 281 9.92 -23.08 -3.85
CA ALA A 281 9.12 -21.97 -4.33
C ALA A 281 8.50 -22.28 -5.70
N VAL A 282 7.23 -21.97 -5.86
CA VAL A 282 6.51 -22.11 -7.12
C VAL A 282 5.75 -20.83 -7.43
N VAL A 283 5.73 -20.42 -8.70
CA VAL A 283 4.84 -19.34 -9.13
C VAL A 283 3.38 -19.78 -9.05
N LEU A 284 2.53 -18.89 -8.54
CA LEU A 284 1.11 -19.15 -8.39
C LEU A 284 0.30 -18.10 -9.14
N ASN A 285 -0.86 -18.50 -9.65
CA ASN A 285 -1.84 -17.54 -10.15
C ASN A 285 -2.68 -16.96 -9.01
N ASN A 286 -3.44 -15.91 -9.29
CA ASN A 286 -4.26 -15.21 -8.29
C ASN A 286 -5.22 -16.14 -7.50
N SER A 287 -5.83 -17.13 -8.17
CA SER A 287 -6.73 -18.10 -7.52
C SER A 287 -6.01 -19.02 -6.54
N ARG A 288 -4.80 -19.49 -6.89
CA ARG A 288 -3.96 -20.30 -6.00
C ARG A 288 -3.42 -19.49 -4.83
N TRP A 289 -3.00 -18.24 -5.07
CA TRP A 289 -2.64 -17.31 -3.99
C TRP A 289 -3.80 -17.08 -3.03
N THR A 290 -4.98 -16.78 -3.56
CA THR A 290 -6.19 -16.60 -2.74
C THR A 290 -6.45 -17.84 -1.89
N ARG A 291 -6.39 -19.04 -2.46
CA ARG A 291 -6.57 -20.30 -1.70
C ARG A 291 -5.51 -20.48 -0.62
N ARG A 292 -4.24 -20.19 -0.92
CA ARG A 292 -3.13 -20.29 0.03
C ARG A 292 -3.30 -19.33 1.21
N LEU A 293 -3.87 -18.15 0.96
CA LEU A 293 -4.12 -17.13 1.97
C LEU A 293 -5.45 -17.33 2.75
N ARG A 294 -6.35 -18.22 2.29
CA ARG A 294 -7.65 -18.48 2.95
C ARG A 294 -7.52 -18.99 4.39
N GLY A 295 -6.41 -19.65 4.73
CA GLY A 295 -6.16 -20.12 6.10
C GLY A 295 -6.13 -18.98 7.14
N PHE A 296 -6.02 -17.74 6.66
CA PHE A 296 -6.04 -16.53 7.48
C PHE A 296 -7.30 -15.69 7.28
N ASN A 297 -8.31 -16.18 6.55
CA ASN A 297 -9.59 -15.47 6.48
C ASN A 297 -10.22 -15.46 7.87
N THR A 298 -10.35 -14.27 8.43
CA THR A 298 -10.97 -14.00 9.74
C THR A 298 -12.30 -14.74 9.85
N SER A 299 -12.39 -15.57 10.89
CA SER A 299 -13.66 -16.12 11.43
C SER A 299 -14.47 -15.00 12.06
#